data_AF-A0A564SWQ0-F1
#
_entry.id   AF-A0A564SWQ0-F1
#
_cell.length_a   1.000
_cell.length_b   1.000
_cell.length_c   1.000
_cell.angle_alpha   90.00
_cell.angle_beta   90.00
_cell.angle_gamma   90.00
#
_symmetry.space_group_name_H-M   'P 1'
#
loop_
_entity.id
_entity.type
_entity.pdbx_description
1 polymer ?
#
loop_
_entity_poly.entity_id
_entity_poly.type
_entity_poly.pdbx_seq_one_letter_code
_entity_poly.pdbx_strand_id
1 'polypeptide(L)'
;MYGFNSICSFSLPKYELPTDSVRELIANAVAHRSYLEPGNIQVAIFDDRLEVTSPGMLLNNVSIKKMIEGYSKPRNPAIANAFAYMKIIEKWGTGIPRIFRECRDYGLPDPELIDFDGDFRVNMYRNNTNKASNESINESINESLNSDEAVIMDIIKSNPQISQKEMVTKSGFSRSKIQRILKVLQGKKVLYREGARKNGYWKIL
;
A
#
# COMPACT_ATOMS: atom_id res chain seq x y z
N MET A 1 -26.48 -45.13 -28.15
CA MET A 1 -25.29 -45.83 -27.64
C MET A 1 -24.18 -44.79 -27.53
N TYR A 2 -23.91 -44.38 -26.28
CA TYR A 2 -22.78 -43.61 -25.71
C TYR A 2 -22.21 -42.39 -26.46
N GLY A 3 -22.53 -41.21 -25.89
CA GLY A 3 -21.80 -39.96 -26.09
C GLY A 3 -20.40 -40.03 -25.46
N PHE A 4 -19.42 -39.47 -26.16
CA PHE A 4 -18.07 -39.31 -25.65
C PHE A 4 -17.96 -38.05 -24.78
N ASN A 5 -17.45 -38.30 -23.59
CA ASN A 5 -17.38 -37.40 -22.45
C ASN A 5 -16.49 -36.17 -22.70
N SER A 6 -16.97 -35.05 -22.15
CA SER A 6 -16.22 -34.05 -21.39
C SER A 6 -14.69 -34.10 -21.55
N ILE A 7 -14.16 -33.19 -22.36
CA ILE A 7 -12.73 -32.92 -22.41
C ILE A 7 -12.38 -32.26 -21.08
N CYS A 8 -11.66 -33.00 -20.24
CA CYS A 8 -11.10 -32.51 -18.99
C CYS A 8 -10.26 -31.26 -19.31
N SER A 9 -10.68 -30.10 -18.79
CA SER A 9 -9.91 -28.86 -18.88
C SER A 9 -8.64 -29.03 -18.05
N PHE A 10 -7.53 -29.39 -18.71
CA PHE A 10 -6.21 -29.36 -18.08
C PHE A 10 -5.86 -27.89 -17.83
N SER A 11 -6.13 -27.39 -16.62
CA SER A 11 -5.59 -26.11 -16.18
C SER A 11 -4.07 -26.24 -16.14
N LEU A 12 -3.38 -25.49 -17.00
CA LEU A 12 -1.92 -25.36 -16.91
C LEU A 12 -1.55 -24.95 -15.48
N PRO A 13 -0.44 -25.46 -14.93
CA PRO A 13 0.02 -25.04 -13.61
C PRO A 13 0.22 -23.53 -13.61
N LYS A 14 -0.60 -22.83 -12.82
CA LYS A 14 -0.50 -21.37 -12.66
C LYS A 14 0.58 -21.08 -11.62
N TYR A 15 1.57 -20.28 -11.99
CA TYR A 15 2.57 -19.81 -11.03
C TYR A 15 1.91 -18.99 -9.92
N GLU A 16 2.51 -18.99 -8.73
CA GLU A 16 2.02 -18.22 -7.58
C GLU A 16 2.06 -16.70 -7.83
N LEU A 17 3.03 -16.26 -8.63
CA LEU A 17 3.24 -14.87 -9.02
C LEU A 17 3.17 -14.73 -10.55
N PRO A 18 2.65 -13.61 -11.06
CA PRO A 18 2.64 -13.34 -12.50
C PRO A 18 4.07 -13.26 -13.05
N THR A 19 4.46 -14.23 -13.87
CA THR A 19 5.82 -14.35 -14.40
C THR A 19 6.24 -13.15 -15.25
N ASP A 20 5.30 -12.54 -15.97
CA ASP A 20 5.56 -11.35 -16.77
C ASP A 20 5.87 -10.14 -15.89
N SER A 21 5.14 -9.95 -14.80
CA SER A 21 5.47 -8.94 -13.79
C SER A 21 6.83 -9.18 -13.13
N VAL A 22 7.17 -10.43 -12.78
CA VAL A 22 8.48 -10.75 -12.18
C VAL A 22 9.62 -10.43 -13.16
N ARG A 23 9.46 -10.81 -14.42
CA ARG A 23 10.42 -10.50 -15.50
C ARG A 23 10.59 -9.01 -15.69
N GLU A 24 9.48 -8.26 -15.74
CA GLU A 24 9.47 -6.80 -15.86
C GLU A 24 10.16 -6.14 -14.65
N LEU A 25 9.91 -6.62 -13.42
CA LEU A 25 10.56 -6.12 -12.21
C LEU A 25 12.09 -6.28 -12.26
N ILE A 26 12.57 -7.47 -12.61
CA ILE A 26 14.01 -7.74 -12.70
C ILE A 26 14.64 -6.89 -13.81
N ALA A 27 13.99 -6.80 -14.97
CA ALA A 27 14.50 -5.99 -16.07
C ALA A 27 14.53 -4.49 -15.73
N ASN A 28 13.52 -3.99 -15.01
CA ASN A 28 13.49 -2.62 -14.52
C ASN A 28 14.59 -2.38 -13.48
N ALA A 29 14.87 -3.32 -12.58
CA ALA A 29 16.00 -3.23 -11.66
C ALA A 29 17.33 -3.05 -12.41
N VAL A 30 17.55 -3.79 -13.51
CA VAL A 30 18.76 -3.69 -14.33
C VAL A 30 18.83 -2.38 -15.13
N ALA A 31 17.69 -1.92 -15.66
CA ALA A 31 17.58 -0.67 -16.42
C ALA A 31 17.75 0.58 -15.55
N HIS A 32 17.32 0.53 -14.29
CA HIS A 32 17.32 1.68 -13.38
C HIS A 32 18.47 1.69 -12.37
N ARG A 33 19.21 0.57 -12.22
CA ARG A 33 20.39 0.45 -11.34
C ARG A 33 21.41 1.56 -11.52
N SER A 34 21.93 2.06 -10.40
CA SER A 34 23.15 2.86 -10.32
C SER A 34 24.38 1.96 -10.52
N TYR A 35 24.98 2.00 -11.72
CA TYR A 35 26.21 1.25 -12.02
C TYR A 35 27.48 1.88 -11.41
N LEU A 36 27.35 3.05 -10.77
CA LEU A 36 28.43 3.71 -10.04
C LEU A 36 28.62 3.13 -8.64
N GLU A 37 27.60 2.47 -8.09
CA GLU A 37 27.63 1.89 -6.76
C GLU A 37 28.07 0.41 -6.81
N PRO A 38 28.87 -0.05 -5.82
CA PRO A 38 29.39 -1.42 -5.80
C PRO A 38 28.36 -2.51 -5.41
N GLY A 39 27.07 -2.17 -5.25
CA GLY A 39 26.01 -3.12 -4.88
C GLY A 39 25.46 -3.94 -6.05
N ASN A 40 24.95 -5.15 -5.79
CA ASN A 40 24.27 -5.96 -6.79
C ASN A 40 22.75 -5.77 -6.73
N ILE A 41 22.05 -6.10 -7.81
CA ILE A 41 20.60 -6.30 -7.73
C ILE A 41 20.34 -7.54 -6.89
N GLN A 42 19.51 -7.40 -5.87
CA GLN A 42 19.16 -8.48 -4.96
C GLN A 42 17.74 -8.94 -5.26
N VAL A 43 17.57 -10.24 -5.46
CA VAL A 43 16.27 -10.88 -5.61
C VAL A 43 16.11 -11.84 -4.44
N ALA A 44 15.20 -11.53 -3.53
CA ALA A 44 14.95 -12.32 -2.34
C ALA A 44 13.53 -12.90 -2.39
N ILE A 45 13.42 -14.20 -2.16
CA ILE A 45 12.14 -14.92 -2.13
C ILE A 45 11.88 -15.31 -0.69
N PHE A 46 10.77 -14.82 -0.13
CA PHE A 46 10.29 -15.13 1.21
C PHE A 46 9.01 -15.95 1.13
N ASP A 47 8.55 -16.42 2.28
CA ASP A 47 7.30 -17.18 2.40
C ASP A 47 6.06 -16.35 2.02
N ASP A 48 6.09 -15.03 2.22
CA ASP A 48 4.95 -14.14 1.97
C ASP A 48 5.15 -13.15 0.82
N ARG A 49 6.36 -13.03 0.25
CA ARG A 49 6.65 -12.04 -0.80
C ARG A 49 7.92 -12.33 -1.60
N LEU A 50 8.00 -11.73 -2.78
CA LEU A 50 9.21 -11.53 -3.58
C LEU A 50 9.69 -10.10 -3.38
N GLU A 51 10.97 -9.90 -3.10
CA GLU A 51 11.62 -8.59 -3.07
C GLU A 51 12.66 -8.47 -4.18
N VAL A 52 12.61 -7.37 -4.93
CA VAL A 52 13.63 -7.01 -5.92
C VAL A 52 14.21 -5.65 -5.54
N THR A 53 15.49 -5.64 -5.14
CA THR A 53 16.21 -4.42 -4.74
C THR A 53 17.28 -4.07 -5.77
N SER A 54 17.28 -2.83 -6.25
CA SER A 54 18.30 -2.29 -7.14
C SER A 54 19.07 -1.17 -6.44
N PRO A 55 20.41 -1.15 -6.56
CA PRO A 55 21.24 -0.05 -6.08
C PRO A 55 20.87 1.27 -6.74
N GLY A 56 20.85 2.33 -5.94
CA GLY A 56 20.52 3.68 -6.38
C GLY A 56 19.07 4.08 -6.14
N MET A 57 18.90 5.22 -5.48
CA MET A 57 17.62 5.86 -5.23
C MET A 57 16.91 6.31 -6.52
N LEU A 58 15.63 6.69 -6.37
CA LEU A 58 14.90 7.34 -7.45
C LEU A 58 15.60 8.64 -7.88
N LEU A 59 15.56 8.94 -9.18
CA LEU A 59 16.07 10.21 -9.69
C LEU A 59 15.25 11.37 -9.09
N ASN A 60 15.88 12.50 -8.76
CA ASN A 60 15.28 13.65 -8.05
C ASN A 60 13.93 14.16 -8.60
N ASN A 61 13.57 13.84 -9.85
CA ASN A 61 12.33 14.26 -10.49
C ASN A 61 11.25 13.16 -10.58
N VAL A 62 11.56 11.94 -10.12
CA VAL A 62 10.69 10.76 -10.11
C VAL A 62 10.23 10.52 -8.67
N SER A 63 8.92 10.43 -8.46
CA SER A 63 8.35 9.98 -7.19
C SER A 63 7.57 8.69 -7.41
N ILE A 64 7.38 7.91 -6.34
CA ILE A 64 6.59 6.66 -6.38
C ILE A 64 5.21 6.90 -7.01
N LYS A 65 4.52 7.99 -6.63
CA LYS A 65 3.23 8.37 -7.20
C LYS A 65 3.29 8.52 -8.72
N LYS A 66 4.30 9.24 -9.23
CA LYS A 66 4.48 9.43 -10.67
C LYS A 66 4.78 8.11 -11.39
N MET A 67 5.52 7.20 -10.76
CA MET A 67 5.79 5.87 -11.34
C MET A 67 4.52 5.05 -11.49
N ILE A 68 3.62 5.09 -10.50
CA ILE A 68 2.31 4.43 -10.54
C ILE A 68 1.42 5.04 -11.64
N GLU A 69 1.53 6.35 -11.90
CA GLU A 69 0.86 7.04 -13.01
C GLU A 69 1.51 6.74 -14.38
N GLY A 70 2.61 5.99 -14.42
CA GLY A 70 3.29 5.58 -15.65
C GLY A 70 4.46 6.48 -16.08
N TYR A 71 4.89 7.43 -15.24
CA TYR A 71 6.12 8.17 -15.50
C TYR A 71 7.34 7.27 -15.25
N SER A 72 8.06 6.92 -16.32
CA SER A 72 9.31 6.18 -16.23
C SER A 72 10.43 6.92 -16.95
N LYS A 73 11.55 7.10 -16.25
CA LYS A 73 12.80 7.62 -16.81
C LYS A 73 13.94 6.66 -16.46
N PRO A 74 14.41 5.82 -17.39
CA PRO A 74 15.51 4.90 -17.12
C PRO A 74 16.80 5.65 -16.80
N ARG A 75 17.57 5.14 -15.84
CA ARG A 75 18.93 5.62 -15.59
C ARG A 75 19.88 5.18 -16.70
N ASN A 76 19.63 4.01 -17.30
CA ASN A 76 20.44 3.41 -18.35
C ASN A 76 19.61 3.21 -19.64
N PRO A 77 19.39 4.26 -20.46
CA PRO A 77 18.52 4.18 -21.64
C PRO A 77 18.96 3.13 -22.66
N ALA A 78 20.27 2.89 -22.84
CA ALA A 78 20.77 1.88 -23.77
C ALA A 78 20.34 0.45 -23.37
N ILE A 79 20.42 0.12 -22.08
CA ILE A 79 19.98 -1.18 -21.54
C ILE A 79 18.48 -1.35 -21.74
N ALA A 80 17.69 -0.35 -21.35
CA ALA A 80 16.25 -0.43 -21.48
C ALA A 80 15.77 -0.45 -22.95
N ASN A 81 16.45 0.27 -23.86
CA ASN A 81 16.22 0.13 -25.30
C ASN A 81 16.50 -1.29 -25.79
N ALA A 82 17.58 -1.91 -25.35
CA ALA A 82 17.90 -3.29 -25.71
C ALA A 82 16.84 -4.28 -25.18
N PHE A 83 16.39 -4.13 -23.94
CA PHE A 83 15.31 -4.95 -23.38
C PHE A 83 13.98 -4.75 -24.10
N ALA A 84 13.64 -3.52 -24.48
CA ALA A 84 12.45 -3.25 -25.26
C ALA A 84 12.54 -3.91 -26.66
N TYR A 85 13.70 -3.83 -27.31
CA TYR A 85 13.95 -4.49 -28.60
C TYR A 85 13.82 -6.01 -28.51
N MET A 86 14.33 -6.61 -27.43
CA MET A 86 14.23 -8.05 -27.15
C MET A 86 12.85 -8.48 -26.62
N LYS A 87 11.90 -7.54 -26.45
CA LYS A 87 10.58 -7.77 -25.84
C LYS A 87 10.64 -8.32 -24.40
N ILE A 88 11.74 -8.04 -23.69
CA ILE A 88 11.93 -8.35 -22.27
C ILE A 88 11.19 -7.35 -21.37
N ILE A 89 10.97 -6.13 -21.83
CA ILE A 89 10.08 -5.16 -21.21
C ILE A 89 9.17 -4.56 -22.28
N GLU A 90 8.02 -4.04 -21.87
CA GLU A 90 7.14 -3.32 -22.80
C GLU A 90 7.56 -1.85 -23.00
N LYS A 91 6.75 -1.12 -23.76
CA LYS A 91 6.92 0.31 -24.03
C LYS A 91 7.10 1.10 -22.73
N TRP A 92 7.88 2.18 -22.84
CA TRP A 92 8.20 3.10 -21.76
C TRP A 92 6.96 3.55 -20.98
N GLY A 93 7.02 3.38 -19.65
CA GLY A 93 5.99 3.89 -18.73
C GLY A 93 4.80 2.98 -18.47
N THR A 94 4.66 1.84 -19.16
CA THR A 94 3.56 0.91 -18.89
C THR A 94 3.91 -0.20 -17.89
N GLY A 95 5.20 -0.46 -17.66
CA GLY A 95 5.70 -1.55 -16.83
C GLY A 95 5.12 -1.58 -15.41
N ILE A 96 5.36 -0.52 -14.62
CA ILE A 96 4.86 -0.41 -13.25
C ILE A 96 3.32 -0.47 -13.19
N PRO A 97 2.56 0.35 -13.94
CA PRO A 97 1.08 0.25 -13.94
C PRO A 97 0.56 -1.15 -14.32
N ARG A 98 1.24 -1.85 -15.22
CA ARG A 98 0.88 -3.21 -15.63
C ARG A 98 1.12 -4.22 -14.50
N ILE A 99 2.24 -4.12 -13.79
CA ILE A 99 2.51 -4.98 -12.63
C ILE A 99 1.39 -4.86 -11.59
N PHE A 100 0.95 -3.63 -11.28
CA PHE A 100 -0.18 -3.42 -10.36
C PHE A 100 -1.46 -4.10 -10.87
N ARG A 101 -1.77 -3.97 -12.17
CA ARG A 101 -2.94 -4.61 -12.78
C ARG A 101 -2.84 -6.15 -12.72
N GLU A 102 -1.69 -6.71 -13.10
CA GLU A 102 -1.46 -8.15 -13.10
C GLU A 102 -1.55 -8.75 -11.69
N CYS A 103 -1.04 -8.05 -10.67
CA CYS A 103 -1.21 -8.46 -9.26
C CYS A 103 -2.70 -8.56 -8.90
N ARG A 104 -3.50 -7.54 -9.22
CA ARG A 104 -4.95 -7.54 -8.96
C ARG A 104 -5.68 -8.66 -9.72
N ASP A 105 -5.33 -8.87 -10.99
CA ASP A 105 -5.89 -9.95 -11.81
C ASP A 105 -5.50 -11.35 -11.27
N TYR A 106 -4.36 -11.46 -10.61
CA TYR A 106 -3.94 -12.66 -9.88
C TYR A 106 -4.58 -12.80 -8.48
N GLY A 107 -5.30 -11.78 -8.00
CA GLY A 107 -5.84 -11.74 -6.63
C GLY A 107 -4.76 -11.57 -5.56
N LEU A 108 -3.65 -10.91 -5.92
CA LEU A 108 -2.56 -10.55 -5.01
C LEU A 108 -2.73 -9.11 -4.52
N PRO A 109 -2.17 -8.76 -3.35
CA PRO A 109 -2.06 -7.36 -2.93
C PRO A 109 -1.27 -6.52 -3.94
N ASP A 110 -1.54 -5.22 -3.95
CA ASP A 110 -0.75 -4.28 -4.74
C ASP A 110 0.74 -4.34 -4.30
N PRO A 111 1.68 -4.27 -5.25
CA PRO A 111 3.10 -4.27 -4.91
C PRO A 111 3.49 -2.98 -4.20
N GLU A 112 4.46 -3.07 -3.29
CA GLU A 112 4.98 -1.92 -2.55
C GLU A 112 6.29 -1.45 -3.17
N LEU A 113 6.40 -0.14 -3.41
CA LEU A 113 7.58 0.52 -3.96
C LEU A 113 8.25 1.32 -2.82
N ILE A 114 9.50 0.99 -2.51
CA ILE A 114 10.23 1.57 -1.37
C ILE A 114 11.52 2.20 -1.89
N ASP A 115 11.75 3.46 -1.55
CA ASP A 115 13.00 4.18 -1.78
C ASP A 115 13.63 4.45 -0.40
N PHE A 116 14.73 3.77 -0.09
CA PHE A 116 15.34 3.80 1.25
C PHE A 116 16.86 3.60 1.18
N ASP A 117 17.62 4.23 2.08
CA ASP A 117 19.07 4.02 2.26
C ASP A 117 19.93 4.06 0.98
N GLY A 118 19.49 4.80 -0.05
CA GLY A 118 20.17 4.88 -1.33
C GLY A 118 19.83 3.76 -2.32
N ASP A 119 18.94 2.85 -1.96
CA ASP A 119 18.44 1.75 -2.76
C ASP A 119 16.96 1.91 -3.09
N PHE A 120 16.54 1.26 -4.18
CA PHE A 120 15.15 1.14 -4.55
C PHE A 120 14.70 -0.32 -4.51
N ARG A 121 13.60 -0.61 -3.83
CA ARG A 121 13.04 -1.97 -3.68
C ARG A 121 11.58 -2.02 -4.10
N VAL A 122 11.22 -3.14 -4.72
CA VAL A 122 9.83 -3.49 -5.01
C VAL A 122 9.49 -4.82 -4.33
N ASN A 123 8.41 -4.83 -3.54
CA ASN A 123 7.87 -6.01 -2.88
C ASN A 123 6.60 -6.45 -3.61
N MET A 124 6.55 -7.71 -4.03
CA MET A 124 5.36 -8.36 -4.58
C MET A 124 4.88 -9.42 -3.59
N TYR A 125 3.68 -9.22 -3.04
CA TYR A 125 3.15 -10.06 -1.97
C TYR A 125 2.39 -11.27 -2.52
N ARG A 126 2.51 -12.40 -1.82
CA ARG A 126 1.61 -13.55 -1.99
C ARG A 126 0.27 -13.25 -1.32
N ASN A 127 -0.79 -13.87 -1.81
CA ASN A 127 -2.07 -13.84 -1.13
C ASN A 127 -2.01 -14.68 0.15
N ASN A 128 -1.55 -14.07 1.23
CA ASN A 128 -1.62 -14.65 2.55
C ASN A 128 -3.06 -14.45 3.03
N THR A 129 -3.88 -15.49 2.90
CA THR A 129 -5.33 -15.49 3.21
C THR A 129 -5.66 -14.96 4.61
N ASN A 130 -4.68 -14.91 5.52
CA ASN A 130 -4.80 -14.37 6.88
C ASN A 130 -4.52 -12.85 7.03
N LYS A 131 -3.94 -12.16 6.03
CA LYS A 131 -3.63 -10.72 6.09
C LYS A 131 -4.68 -9.85 5.37
N ALA A 132 -5.22 -10.31 4.24
CA ALA A 132 -6.19 -9.56 3.44
C ALA A 132 -7.51 -9.26 4.18
N SER A 133 -7.92 -10.12 5.11
CA SER A 133 -9.06 -9.87 6.00
C SER A 133 -8.79 -8.73 6.98
N ASN A 134 -7.55 -8.56 7.44
CA ASN A 134 -7.21 -7.54 8.43
C ASN A 134 -7.01 -6.15 7.80
N GLU A 135 -6.49 -6.06 6.57
CA GLU A 135 -6.29 -4.77 5.89
C GLU A 135 -7.60 -4.18 5.36
N SER A 136 -8.47 -4.99 4.74
CA SER A 136 -9.81 -4.54 4.30
C SER A 136 -10.71 -4.15 5.48
N ILE A 137 -10.61 -4.87 6.61
CA ILE A 137 -11.26 -4.48 7.87
C ILE A 137 -10.64 -3.19 8.43
N ASN A 138 -9.31 -3.03 8.38
CA ASN A 138 -8.66 -1.83 8.91
C ASN A 138 -8.96 -0.58 8.07
N GLU A 139 -9.02 -0.66 6.74
CA GLU A 139 -9.39 0.46 5.87
C GLU A 139 -10.84 0.88 6.10
N SER A 140 -11.78 -0.06 6.11
CA SER A 140 -13.20 0.22 6.41
C SER A 140 -13.41 0.75 7.83
N ILE A 141 -12.67 0.24 8.82
CA ILE A 141 -12.69 0.77 10.19
C ILE A 141 -12.08 2.18 10.25
N ASN A 142 -10.99 2.46 9.52
CA ASN A 142 -10.33 3.78 9.52
C ASN A 142 -11.19 4.86 8.84
N GLU A 143 -11.88 4.53 7.75
CA GLU A 143 -12.83 5.45 7.10
C GLU A 143 -14.03 5.76 8.01
N SER A 144 -14.63 4.73 8.62
CA SER A 144 -15.70 4.90 9.62
C SER A 144 -15.23 5.73 10.82
N LEU A 145 -13.98 5.56 11.25
CA LEU A 145 -13.42 6.31 12.36
C LEU A 145 -13.18 7.77 12.05
N ASN A 146 -12.75 8.09 10.83
CA ASN A 146 -12.58 9.48 10.42
C ASN A 146 -13.93 10.22 10.39
N SER A 147 -15.02 9.57 9.97
CA SER A 147 -16.37 10.16 10.05
C SER A 147 -16.86 10.31 11.51
N ASP A 148 -16.58 9.33 12.37
CA ASP A 148 -16.98 9.38 13.78
C ASP A 148 -16.17 10.42 14.59
N GLU A 149 -14.89 10.59 14.26
CA GLU A 149 -14.01 11.63 14.80
C GLU A 149 -14.58 13.03 14.53
N ALA A 150 -15.07 13.28 13.31
CA ALA A 150 -15.67 14.56 12.94
C ALA A 150 -16.90 14.89 13.78
N VAL A 151 -17.79 13.92 14.01
CA VAL A 151 -18.99 14.09 14.85
C VAL A 151 -18.60 14.46 16.29
N ILE A 152 -17.60 13.78 16.87
CA ILE A 152 -17.13 14.09 18.23
C ILE A 152 -16.48 15.47 18.29
N MET A 153 -15.71 15.85 17.28
CA MET A 153 -15.09 17.18 17.21
C MET A 153 -16.13 18.30 17.14
N ASP A 154 -17.24 18.13 16.40
CA ASP A 154 -18.31 19.12 16.31
C ASP A 154 -19.09 19.25 17.62
N ILE A 155 -19.29 18.15 18.34
CA ILE A 155 -19.89 18.16 19.69
C ILE A 155 -18.98 18.93 20.67
N ILE A 156 -17.66 18.72 20.59
CA ILE A 156 -16.68 19.40 21.46
C ILE A 156 -16.59 20.90 21.12
N LYS A 157 -16.60 21.28 19.84
CA LYS A 157 -16.66 22.69 19.41
C LYS A 157 -17.90 23.40 19.97
N SER A 158 -19.04 22.70 19.96
CA SER A 158 -20.32 23.25 20.43
C SER A 158 -20.39 23.38 21.96
N ASN A 159 -19.69 22.51 22.71
CA ASN A 159 -19.58 22.61 24.16
C ASN A 159 -18.23 22.05 24.66
N PRO A 160 -17.21 22.91 24.87
CA PRO A 160 -15.89 22.49 25.33
C PRO A 160 -15.89 21.79 26.70
N GLN A 161 -16.87 22.04 27.55
CA GLN A 161 -16.96 21.42 28.89
C GLN A 161 -17.70 20.08 28.91
N ILE A 162 -18.14 19.58 27.75
CA ILE A 162 -18.98 18.39 27.69
C ILE A 162 -18.31 17.16 28.33
N SER A 163 -19.10 16.44 29.12
CA SER A 163 -18.69 15.19 29.75
C SER A 163 -18.80 14.01 28.78
N GLN A 164 -18.00 12.95 29.00
CA GLN A 164 -18.12 11.73 28.19
C GLN A 164 -19.53 11.13 28.25
N LYS A 165 -20.25 11.30 29.37
CA LYS A 165 -21.64 10.81 29.52
C LYS A 165 -22.59 11.56 28.59
N GLU A 166 -22.44 12.87 28.46
CA GLU A 166 -23.25 13.68 27.55
C GLU A 166 -22.87 13.45 26.08
N MET A 167 -21.59 13.16 25.79
CA MET A 167 -21.17 12.75 24.45
C MET A 167 -21.84 11.44 24.01
N VAL A 168 -22.08 10.49 24.92
CA VAL A 168 -22.85 9.26 24.62
C VAL A 168 -24.27 9.62 24.19
N THR A 169 -24.94 10.48 24.95
CA THR A 169 -26.34 10.86 24.70
C THR A 169 -26.51 11.63 23.39
N LYS A 170 -25.59 12.54 23.06
CA LYS A 170 -25.60 13.30 21.79
C LYS A 170 -25.08 12.50 20.60
N SER A 171 -24.14 11.61 20.89
CA SER A 171 -23.52 10.55 20.09
C SER A 171 -24.43 9.60 19.32
N GLY A 172 -25.26 8.95 20.13
CA GLY A 172 -25.67 7.56 19.87
C GLY A 172 -24.54 6.53 20.02
N PHE A 173 -23.30 6.93 20.32
CA PHE A 173 -22.14 6.03 20.40
C PHE A 173 -21.99 5.40 21.78
N SER A 174 -21.46 4.16 21.82
CA SER A 174 -21.13 3.49 23.07
C SER A 174 -19.99 4.20 23.82
N ARG A 175 -19.98 4.08 25.15
CA ARG A 175 -18.94 4.69 26.01
C ARG A 175 -17.53 4.27 25.58
N SER A 176 -17.34 3.00 25.22
CA SER A 176 -16.05 2.47 24.77
C SER A 176 -15.62 3.06 23.42
N LYS A 177 -16.55 3.27 22.49
CA LYS A 177 -16.28 3.91 21.18
C LYS A 177 -15.78 5.34 21.37
N ILE A 178 -16.43 6.11 22.25
CA ILE A 178 -16.04 7.49 22.57
C ILE A 178 -14.66 7.55 23.22
N GLN A 179 -14.37 6.67 24.17
CA GLN A 179 -13.04 6.61 24.80
C GLN A 179 -11.93 6.31 23.80
N ARG A 180 -12.20 5.41 22.84
CA ARG A 180 -11.25 5.07 21.78
C ARG A 180 -10.99 6.26 20.86
N ILE A 181 -12.04 6.93 20.40
CA ILE A 181 -11.93 8.13 19.53
C ILE A 181 -11.17 9.25 20.24
N LEU A 182 -11.50 9.55 21.50
CA LEU A 182 -10.80 10.57 22.28
C LEU A 182 -9.30 10.26 22.44
N LYS A 183 -8.95 8.99 22.69
CA LYS A 183 -7.54 8.57 22.80
C LYS A 183 -6.80 8.75 21.47
N VAL A 184 -7.46 8.47 20.35
CA VAL A 184 -6.88 8.68 19.00
C VAL A 184 -6.68 10.16 18.72
N LEU A 185 -7.69 11.01 18.96
CA LEU A 185 -7.59 12.46 18.76
C LEU A 185 -6.52 13.12 19.65
N GLN A 186 -6.37 12.64 20.89
CA GLN A 186 -5.29 13.05 21.78
C GLN A 186 -3.92 12.60 21.27
N GLY A 187 -3.81 11.36 20.76
CA GLY A 187 -2.58 10.85 20.14
C GLY A 187 -2.17 11.62 18.88
N LYS A 188 -3.14 12.03 18.07
CA LYS A 188 -2.96 12.90 16.89
C LYS A 188 -2.64 14.36 17.26
N LYS A 189 -2.61 14.72 18.55
CA LYS A 189 -2.36 16.08 19.07
C LYS A 189 -3.37 17.13 18.60
N VAL A 190 -4.58 16.73 18.23
CA VAL A 190 -5.65 17.63 17.77
C VAL A 190 -6.53 18.10 18.95
N LEU A 191 -6.54 17.33 20.03
CA LEU A 191 -7.42 17.53 21.17
C LEU A 191 -6.66 17.33 22.50
N TYR A 192 -6.85 18.24 23.45
CA TYR A 192 -6.32 18.11 24.81
C TYR A 192 -7.41 18.32 25.85
N ARG A 193 -7.23 17.69 27.02
CA ARG A 193 -8.07 17.93 28.19
C ARG A 193 -7.28 18.80 29.17
N GLU A 194 -7.69 20.06 29.35
CA GLU A 194 -7.09 20.98 30.32
C GLU A 194 -7.95 21.03 31.58
N GLY A 195 -7.33 20.96 32.76
CA GLY A 195 -8.00 21.07 34.07
C GLY A 195 -8.24 19.75 34.82
N ALA A 196 -8.86 19.84 36.01
CA ALA A 196 -9.03 18.72 36.93
C ALA A 196 -10.01 17.64 36.38
N ARG A 197 -9.89 16.40 36.86
CA ARG A 197 -10.69 15.24 36.40
C ARG A 197 -12.21 15.46 36.39
N LYS A 198 -12.73 16.32 37.28
CA LYS A 198 -14.16 16.66 37.37
C LYS A 198 -14.55 17.96 36.65
N ASN A 199 -13.64 18.92 36.51
CA ASN A 199 -13.94 20.29 36.03
C ASN A 199 -13.12 20.73 34.80
N GLY A 200 -12.41 19.81 34.15
CA GLY A 200 -11.62 20.14 32.96
C GLY A 200 -12.49 20.42 31.73
N TYR A 201 -11.93 21.12 30.75
CA TYR A 201 -12.53 21.34 29.44
C TYR A 201 -11.64 20.76 28.33
N TRP A 202 -12.27 20.48 27.20
CA TRP A 202 -11.61 20.04 25.98
C TRP A 202 -11.14 21.25 25.19
N LYS A 203 -9.87 21.27 24.81
CA LYS A 203 -9.25 22.28 23.98
C LYS A 203 -8.83 21.65 22.66
N ILE A 204 -9.32 22.22 21.57
CA ILE A 204 -8.91 21.88 20.21
C ILE A 204 -7.70 22.76 19.88
N LEU A 205 -6.64 22.18 19.29
CA LEU A 205 -5.47 22.92 18.79
C LEU A 205 -5.65 23.36 17.34
#